data_AF-A0A6A4T6C2-F1
#
_entry.id   AF-A0A6A4T6C2-F1
#
_cell.length_a   1.000
_cell.length_b   1.000
_cell.length_c   1.000
_cell.angle_alpha   90.00
_cell.angle_beta   90.00
_cell.angle_gamma   90.00
#
_symmetry.space_group_name_H-M   'P 1'
#
loop_
_entity.id
_entity.type
_entity.pdbx_description
1 polymer ?
#
loop_
_entity_poly.entity_id
_entity_poly.type
_entity_poly.pdbx_seq_one_letter_code
_entity_poly.pdbx_strand_id
1 'polypeptide(L)'
;MSIPVVDFGAYGLSGRDVADEQLHNLGEELKAAFTDVGFVYLKNTGITDDEVGPARCVVVYHSSVSATDENGTTLRSLYYPPVNSEKAKEGQLRCGEHSDYGSITLLFQRSEGLQVRRRSGEFMCAPCVPGTVLINIADLMQRWTSDQLVSVVHRVLLPPAGDSSTRQSLAFFAQPDDVAVITCCDGSNKYPPVSSGDFLKERFNDSYGRS
;
A
#
# COMPACT_ATOMS: atom_id res chain seq x y z
N MET A 1 13.52 7.32 -12.86
CA MET A 1 12.08 6.93 -12.89
C MET A 1 11.47 7.27 -11.54
N SER A 2 10.37 8.03 -11.52
CA SER A 2 9.59 8.38 -10.32
C SER A 2 8.37 7.47 -10.19
N ILE A 3 7.73 7.44 -9.01
CA ILE A 3 6.45 6.76 -8.84
C ILE A 3 5.40 7.56 -9.66
N PRO A 4 4.57 6.91 -10.50
CA PRO A 4 3.58 7.60 -11.30
C PRO A 4 2.53 8.31 -10.44
N VAL A 5 2.03 9.45 -10.93
CA VAL A 5 0.88 10.16 -10.38
C VAL A 5 -0.25 10.08 -11.39
N VAL A 6 -1.33 9.40 -11.01
CA VAL A 6 -2.47 9.08 -11.88
C VAL A 6 -3.69 9.89 -11.43
N ASP A 7 -4.38 10.48 -12.40
CA ASP A 7 -5.60 11.24 -12.16
C ASP A 7 -6.81 10.31 -12.03
N PHE A 8 -7.31 10.14 -10.80
CA PHE A 8 -8.45 9.26 -10.53
C PHE A 8 -9.80 9.98 -10.67
N GLY A 9 -9.82 11.23 -11.14
CA GLY A 9 -11.04 12.05 -11.24
C GLY A 9 -12.14 11.41 -12.12
N ALA A 10 -11.76 10.58 -13.08
CA ALA A 10 -12.68 9.76 -13.90
C ALA A 10 -13.53 8.77 -13.08
N TYR A 11 -13.09 8.35 -11.89
CA TYR A 11 -13.87 7.55 -10.93
C TYR A 11 -14.21 8.35 -9.66
N GLY A 12 -14.01 9.67 -9.68
CA GLY A 12 -14.32 10.53 -8.54
C GLY A 12 -15.81 10.46 -8.19
N LEU A 13 -16.11 10.45 -6.89
CA LEU A 13 -17.49 10.33 -6.36
C LEU A 13 -18.46 11.43 -6.84
N SER A 14 -17.95 12.49 -7.45
CA SER A 14 -18.69 13.65 -7.96
C SER A 14 -19.04 13.60 -9.45
N GLY A 15 -18.44 12.69 -10.23
CA GLY A 15 -18.69 12.56 -11.67
C GLY A 15 -19.89 11.68 -11.97
N ARG A 16 -20.92 12.22 -12.65
CA ARG A 16 -21.97 11.43 -13.30
C ARG A 16 -21.68 11.49 -14.79
N ASP A 17 -21.42 10.33 -15.39
CA ASP A 17 -21.09 10.11 -16.81
C ASP A 17 -19.63 10.39 -17.19
N VAL A 18 -18.79 9.36 -17.05
CA VAL A 18 -17.42 9.32 -17.59
C VAL A 18 -17.40 8.36 -18.78
N ALA A 19 -16.72 8.75 -19.86
CA ALA A 19 -16.68 7.93 -21.07
C ALA A 19 -15.88 6.65 -20.86
N ASP A 20 -16.32 5.53 -21.45
CA ASP A 20 -15.65 4.23 -21.35
C ASP A 20 -14.17 4.28 -21.76
N GLU A 21 -13.82 5.13 -22.73
CA GLU A 21 -12.43 5.36 -23.16
C GLU A 21 -11.56 5.96 -22.04
N GLN A 22 -12.11 6.88 -21.24
CA GLN A 22 -11.38 7.48 -20.12
C GLN A 22 -11.16 6.45 -19.01
N LEU A 23 -12.15 5.60 -18.74
CA LEU A 23 -12.03 4.51 -17.78
C LEU A 23 -10.99 3.49 -18.24
N HIS A 24 -10.97 3.16 -19.52
CA HIS A 24 -9.98 2.25 -20.11
C HIS A 24 -8.56 2.81 -20.01
N ASN A 25 -8.35 4.05 -20.43
CA ASN A 25 -7.03 4.70 -20.37
C ASN A 25 -6.50 4.76 -18.92
N LEU A 26 -7.37 5.11 -17.98
CA LEU A 26 -7.01 5.10 -16.56
C LEU A 26 -6.66 3.69 -16.06
N GLY A 27 -7.41 2.67 -16.49
CA GLY A 27 -7.09 1.27 -16.20
C GLY A 27 -5.71 0.86 -16.69
N GLU A 28 -5.33 1.27 -17.91
CA GLU A 28 -4.00 1.00 -18.47
C GLU A 28 -2.89 1.76 -17.72
N GLU A 29 -3.11 3.01 -17.31
CA GLU A 29 -2.16 3.77 -16.49
C GLU A 29 -1.92 3.10 -15.13
N LEU A 30 -2.99 2.67 -14.46
CA LEU A 30 -2.90 1.97 -13.17
C LEU A 30 -2.17 0.64 -13.33
N LYS A 31 -2.53 -0.14 -14.35
CA LYS A 31 -1.87 -1.40 -14.66
C LYS A 31 -0.38 -1.21 -14.90
N ALA A 32 0.01 -0.24 -15.73
CA ALA A 32 1.42 0.07 -16.00
C ALA A 32 2.16 0.45 -14.71
N ALA A 33 1.59 1.34 -13.89
CA ALA A 33 2.20 1.76 -12.63
C ALA A 33 2.41 0.58 -11.65
N PHE A 34 1.40 -0.27 -11.50
CA PHE A 34 1.44 -1.42 -10.61
C PHE A 34 2.28 -2.58 -11.15
N THR A 35 2.45 -2.70 -12.46
CA THR A 35 3.38 -3.64 -13.07
C THR A 35 4.82 -3.16 -12.91
N ASP A 36 5.13 -1.90 -13.21
CA ASP A 36 6.51 -1.43 -13.27
C ASP A 36 7.11 -1.10 -11.90
N VAL A 37 6.31 -0.42 -11.07
CA VAL A 37 6.75 0.14 -9.79
C VAL A 37 6.09 -0.54 -8.60
N GLY A 38 4.88 -1.08 -8.77
CA GLY A 38 4.07 -1.65 -7.68
C GLY A 38 3.44 -0.59 -6.76
N PHE A 39 3.72 0.69 -7.02
CA PHE A 39 3.20 1.85 -6.29
C PHE A 39 2.67 2.90 -7.28
N VAL A 40 1.64 3.64 -6.87
CA VAL A 40 1.08 4.77 -7.62
C VAL A 40 0.54 5.82 -6.67
N TYR A 41 0.69 7.10 -7.01
CA TYR A 41 -0.07 8.17 -6.35
C TYR A 41 -1.36 8.40 -7.10
N LEU A 42 -2.50 8.36 -6.40
CA LEU A 42 -3.78 8.77 -6.95
C LEU A 42 -4.10 10.20 -6.49
N LYS A 43 -4.34 11.09 -7.44
CA LYS A 43 -4.89 12.43 -7.19
C LYS A 43 -6.36 12.49 -7.58
N ASN A 44 -7.08 13.52 -7.11
CA ASN A 44 -8.49 13.73 -7.43
C ASN A 44 -9.40 12.54 -7.07
N THR A 45 -9.05 11.80 -6.01
CA THR A 45 -9.83 10.67 -5.49
C THR A 45 -11.16 11.10 -4.86
N GLY A 46 -11.33 12.41 -4.61
CA GLY A 46 -12.41 12.94 -3.80
C GLY A 46 -12.15 12.89 -2.30
N ILE A 47 -10.98 12.38 -1.87
CA ILE A 47 -10.52 12.38 -0.47
C ILE A 47 -9.56 13.56 -0.29
N THR A 48 -9.91 14.48 0.60
CA THR A 48 -9.10 15.65 0.95
C THR A 48 -8.20 15.38 2.17
N ASP A 49 -7.09 16.12 2.29
CA ASP A 49 -6.17 15.99 3.44
C ASP A 49 -6.86 16.30 4.80
N ASP A 50 -7.92 17.10 4.77
CA ASP A 50 -8.75 17.46 5.93
C ASP A 50 -9.69 16.32 6.36
N GLU A 51 -10.17 15.49 5.42
CA GLU A 51 -11.03 14.33 5.71
C GLU A 51 -10.25 13.16 6.33
N VAL A 52 -8.95 13.07 6.04
CA VAL A 52 -8.04 12.07 6.62
C VAL A 52 -7.63 12.43 8.05
N GLY A 53 -7.63 13.73 8.39
CA GLY A 53 -7.23 14.25 9.70
C GLY A 53 -8.00 13.69 10.91
N PRO A 54 -9.34 13.60 10.86
CA PRO A 54 -10.12 12.92 11.89
C PRO A 54 -10.23 11.42 11.59
N ALA A 55 -9.26 10.64 12.08
CA ALA A 55 -9.21 9.17 12.00
C ALA A 55 -10.48 8.44 12.51
N ARG A 56 -11.46 9.14 13.08
CA ARG A 56 -12.76 8.61 13.53
C ARG A 56 -13.69 8.19 12.39
N CYS A 57 -13.61 8.79 11.20
CA CYS A 57 -14.56 8.48 10.12
C CYS A 57 -14.30 7.10 9.48
N VAL A 58 -13.02 6.72 9.33
CA VAL A 58 -12.61 5.46 8.67
C VAL A 58 -12.99 4.22 9.49
N VAL A 59 -12.99 4.32 10.83
CA VAL A 59 -13.36 3.21 11.72
C VAL A 59 -14.85 2.85 11.61
N VAL A 60 -15.72 3.82 11.32
CA VAL A 60 -17.18 3.63 11.30
C VAL A 60 -17.66 2.93 10.03
N TYR A 61 -16.98 3.11 8.89
CA TYR A 61 -17.31 2.42 7.63
C TYR A 61 -16.58 1.08 7.44
N HIS A 62 -15.56 0.80 8.26
CA HIS A 62 -14.79 -0.45 8.19
C HIS A 62 -15.64 -1.69 8.51
N SER A 63 -16.69 -1.57 9.33
CA SER A 63 -17.57 -2.70 9.67
C SER A 63 -18.50 -3.13 8.53
N SER A 64 -18.41 -2.52 7.36
CA SER A 64 -19.30 -2.80 6.21
C SER A 64 -18.56 -3.21 4.94
N VAL A 65 -17.24 -3.44 5.02
CA VAL A 65 -16.39 -3.89 3.91
C VAL A 65 -16.09 -5.38 4.08
N SER A 66 -17.09 -6.24 3.87
CA SER A 66 -16.93 -7.69 3.64
C SER A 66 -18.26 -8.29 3.21
N ALA A 67 -18.23 -9.41 2.47
CA ALA A 67 -19.45 -10.15 2.15
C ALA A 67 -19.82 -11.15 3.26
N THR A 68 -18.88 -11.49 4.16
CA THR A 68 -19.01 -12.58 5.14
C THR A 68 -18.53 -12.26 6.58
N ASP A 69 -18.34 -10.99 6.95
CA ASP A 69 -18.02 -10.47 8.30
C ASP A 69 -16.65 -10.85 8.94
N GLU A 70 -15.80 -11.68 8.32
CA GLU A 70 -14.46 -12.02 8.84
C GLU A 70 -13.36 -11.87 7.79
N ASN A 71 -12.54 -10.83 7.93
CA ASN A 71 -11.32 -10.63 7.14
C ASN A 71 -10.23 -9.87 7.92
N GLY A 72 -8.98 -10.03 7.49
CA GLY A 72 -7.83 -9.38 8.13
C GLY A 72 -7.63 -7.89 7.79
N THR A 73 -8.61 -7.20 7.21
CA THR A 73 -8.48 -5.78 6.83
C THR A 73 -8.21 -4.96 8.10
N THR A 74 -7.25 -4.04 8.02
CA THR A 74 -6.85 -3.27 9.19
C THR A 74 -6.37 -1.87 8.84
N LEU A 75 -6.67 -0.91 9.70
CA LEU A 75 -6.09 0.42 9.67
C LEU A 75 -5.03 0.53 10.76
N ARG A 76 -3.80 0.88 10.38
CA ARG A 76 -2.69 1.14 11.32
C ARG A 76 -2.33 2.62 11.33
N SER A 77 -2.37 3.21 12.52
CA SER A 77 -1.76 4.50 12.80
C SER A 77 -0.33 4.31 13.26
N LEU A 78 0.62 4.83 12.48
CA LEU A 78 2.05 4.62 12.67
C LEU A 78 2.69 5.94 13.11
N TYR A 79 3.23 5.95 14.33
CA TYR A 79 4.02 7.05 14.87
C TYR A 79 5.47 6.62 15.04
N TYR A 80 6.36 7.29 14.34
CA TYR A 80 7.79 7.11 14.47
C TYR A 80 8.38 8.27 15.29
N PRO A 81 8.94 8.00 16.48
CA PRO A 81 9.41 9.05 17.39
C PRO A 81 10.66 9.78 16.86
N PRO A 82 11.04 10.93 17.46
CA PRO A 82 12.30 11.60 17.14
C PRO A 82 13.49 10.66 17.28
N VAL A 83 14.46 10.79 16.38
CA VAL A 83 15.68 9.97 16.39
C VAL A 83 16.81 10.80 16.99
N ASN A 84 17.53 10.23 17.95
CA ASN A 84 18.81 10.78 18.38
C ASN A 84 19.89 10.25 17.42
N SER A 85 20.41 11.13 16.56
CA SER A 85 21.40 10.77 15.54
C SER A 85 22.72 10.25 16.12
N GLU A 86 23.09 10.62 17.34
CA GLU A 86 24.30 10.13 18.01
C GLU A 86 24.16 8.67 18.47
N LYS A 87 22.91 8.21 18.67
CA LYS A 87 22.60 6.83 19.10
C LYS A 87 22.14 5.93 17.95
N ALA A 88 21.88 6.50 16.78
CA ALA A 88 21.47 5.75 15.61
C ALA A 88 22.63 4.88 15.11
N LYS A 89 22.38 3.59 14.89
CA LYS A 89 23.37 2.69 14.29
C LYS A 89 23.49 3.00 12.80
N GLU A 90 24.68 2.79 12.24
CA GLU A 90 24.88 2.85 10.79
C GLU A 90 23.91 1.88 10.08
N GLY A 91 23.25 2.37 9.02
CA GLY A 91 22.25 1.58 8.28
C GLY A 91 20.94 1.32 9.02
N GLN A 92 20.73 1.88 10.22
CA GLN A 92 19.46 1.72 10.95
C GLN A 92 18.29 2.32 10.16
N LEU A 93 17.17 1.60 10.16
CA LEU A 93 15.92 2.00 9.52
C LEU A 93 14.85 2.25 10.61
N ARG A 94 13.89 3.13 10.31
CA ARG A 94 12.66 3.25 11.11
C ARG A 94 11.77 2.03 10.95
N CYS A 95 11.73 1.48 9.73
CA CYS A 95 11.04 0.24 9.41
C CYS A 95 11.89 -0.52 8.38
N GLY A 96 12.17 -1.80 8.68
CA GLY A 96 12.98 -2.66 7.82
C GLY A 96 12.35 -2.91 6.45
N GLU A 97 13.10 -3.61 5.59
CA GLU A 97 12.63 -4.02 4.28
C GLU A 97 11.52 -5.07 4.40
N HIS A 98 10.35 -4.79 3.83
CA HIS A 98 9.19 -5.70 3.83
C HIS A 98 8.30 -5.45 2.61
N SER A 99 7.39 -6.39 2.33
CA SER A 99 6.23 -6.21 1.47
C SER A 99 4.94 -6.43 2.27
N ASP A 100 3.82 -5.92 1.75
CA ASP A 100 2.52 -6.08 2.40
C ASP A 100 1.87 -7.40 2.00
N TYR A 101 1.04 -7.96 2.88
CA TYR A 101 0.55 -9.34 2.68
C TYR A 101 -0.75 -9.43 1.88
N GLY A 102 -1.61 -8.40 1.96
CA GLY A 102 -2.98 -8.45 1.44
C GLY A 102 -3.13 -8.20 -0.05
N SER A 103 -4.22 -7.53 -0.43
CA SER A 103 -4.51 -7.18 -1.82
C SER A 103 -3.88 -5.85 -2.21
N ILE A 104 -4.30 -4.78 -1.53
CA ILE A 104 -3.80 -3.42 -1.74
C ILE A 104 -3.61 -2.71 -0.40
N THR A 105 -2.67 -1.78 -0.35
CA THR A 105 -2.49 -0.88 0.79
C THR A 105 -2.68 0.56 0.35
N LEU A 106 -3.49 1.32 1.09
CA LEU A 106 -3.60 2.76 0.94
C LEU A 106 -2.79 3.43 2.05
N LEU A 107 -1.82 4.24 1.66
CA LEU A 107 -0.92 4.94 2.56
C LEU A 107 -1.13 6.45 2.49
N PHE A 108 -1.48 7.02 3.63
CA PHE A 108 -1.54 8.46 3.85
C PHE A 108 -0.33 8.86 4.68
N GLN A 109 0.60 9.59 4.07
CA GLN A 109 1.84 10.03 4.72
C GLN A 109 1.95 11.54 4.75
N ARG A 110 2.42 12.08 5.89
CA ARG A 110 2.67 13.51 6.08
C ARG A 110 4.15 13.87 6.22
N SER A 111 5.02 12.87 6.29
CA SER A 111 6.48 13.08 6.40
C SER A 111 7.24 12.08 5.53
N GLU A 112 8.37 12.57 5.00
CA GLU A 112 9.31 11.84 4.15
C GLU A 112 9.90 10.59 4.84
N GLY A 113 10.59 9.78 4.02
CA GLY A 113 11.43 8.68 4.50
C GLY A 113 11.05 7.31 3.93
N LEU A 114 9.91 7.18 3.25
CA LEU A 114 9.56 5.95 2.56
C LEU A 114 10.45 5.75 1.32
N GLN A 115 10.98 4.54 1.17
CA GLN A 115 11.65 4.10 -0.05
C GLN A 115 11.04 2.80 -0.57
N VAL A 116 10.88 2.72 -1.88
CA VAL A 116 10.38 1.54 -2.60
C VAL A 116 11.51 0.94 -3.43
N ARG A 117 11.60 -0.38 -3.49
CA ARG A 117 12.62 -1.10 -4.25
C ARG A 117 12.15 -1.28 -5.69
N ARG A 118 12.89 -0.71 -6.63
CA ARG A 118 12.66 -0.88 -8.06
C ARG A 118 12.95 -2.31 -8.50
N ARG A 119 12.48 -2.66 -9.70
CA ARG A 119 12.85 -3.90 -10.41
C ARG A 119 14.37 -4.03 -10.63
N SER A 120 15.10 -2.91 -10.74
CA SER A 120 16.57 -2.92 -10.82
C SER A 120 17.27 -3.35 -9.53
N GLY A 121 16.54 -3.48 -8.41
CA GLY A 121 17.07 -3.75 -7.08
C GLY A 121 17.42 -2.49 -6.28
N GLU A 122 17.44 -1.32 -6.91
CA GLU A 122 17.72 -0.05 -6.25
C GLU A 122 16.51 0.50 -5.51
N PHE A 123 16.75 1.18 -4.39
CA PHE A 123 15.70 1.91 -3.67
C PHE A 123 15.51 3.31 -4.25
N MET A 124 14.26 3.73 -4.35
CA MET A 124 13.88 5.10 -4.72
C MET A 124 12.95 5.71 -3.68
N CYS A 125 13.07 7.02 -3.46
CA CYS A 125 12.22 7.73 -2.51
C CYS A 125 10.78 7.83 -3.03
N ALA A 126 9.82 7.70 -2.11
CA ALA A 126 8.40 7.92 -2.31
C ALA A 126 7.98 9.20 -1.57
N PRO A 127 8.08 10.38 -2.21
CA PRO A 127 7.85 11.66 -1.53
C PRO A 127 6.41 11.85 -1.05
N CYS A 128 6.18 12.77 -0.13
CA CYS A 128 4.83 13.21 0.20
C CYS A 128 4.33 14.13 -0.94
N VAL A 129 3.33 13.67 -1.69
CA VAL A 129 2.69 14.46 -2.75
C VAL A 129 1.34 14.97 -2.22
N PRO A 130 1.17 16.28 -1.99
CA PRO A 130 -0.06 16.84 -1.42
C PRO A 130 -1.31 16.50 -2.23
N GLY A 131 -2.44 16.25 -1.56
CA GLY A 131 -3.71 15.91 -2.22
C GLY A 131 -3.71 14.57 -2.95
N THR A 132 -2.80 13.65 -2.59
CA THR A 132 -2.74 12.31 -3.18
C THR A 132 -2.78 11.21 -2.12
N VAL A 133 -3.23 10.03 -2.55
CA VAL A 133 -3.13 8.80 -1.78
C VAL A 133 -2.10 7.91 -2.45
N LEU A 134 -1.09 7.45 -1.69
CA LEU A 134 -0.12 6.50 -2.22
C LEU A 134 -0.70 5.09 -2.06
N ILE A 135 -0.75 4.32 -3.14
CA ILE A 135 -1.30 2.97 -3.16
C ILE A 135 -0.23 1.99 -3.61
N ASN A 136 -0.16 0.82 -2.97
CA ASN A 136 0.65 -0.29 -3.44
C ASN A 136 -0.09 -1.61 -3.52
N ILE A 137 0.41 -2.46 -4.40
CA ILE A 137 0.03 -3.86 -4.52
C ILE A 137 0.70 -4.65 -3.41
N ALA A 138 -0.04 -5.61 -2.86
CA ALA A 138 0.43 -6.51 -1.82
C ALA A 138 0.46 -7.96 -2.32
N ASP A 139 1.07 -8.85 -1.54
CA ASP A 139 1.48 -10.19 -1.96
C ASP A 139 0.32 -11.06 -2.49
N LEU A 140 -0.87 -11.01 -1.89
CA LEU A 140 -2.02 -11.79 -2.38
C LEU A 140 -2.47 -11.32 -3.76
N MET A 141 -2.47 -10.02 -4.04
CA MET A 141 -2.83 -9.50 -5.36
C MET A 141 -1.77 -9.87 -6.41
N GLN A 142 -0.49 -9.85 -6.04
CA GLN A 142 0.57 -10.37 -6.92
C GLN A 142 0.32 -11.85 -7.28
N ARG A 143 0.01 -12.69 -6.28
CA ARG A 143 -0.32 -14.11 -6.52
C ARG A 143 -1.56 -14.28 -7.39
N TRP A 144 -2.61 -13.52 -7.09
CA TRP A 144 -3.86 -13.56 -7.84
C TRP A 144 -3.64 -13.23 -9.31
N THR A 145 -2.81 -12.22 -9.60
CA THR A 145 -2.51 -11.77 -10.96
C THR A 145 -1.33 -12.48 -11.62
N SER A 146 -0.80 -13.54 -11.01
CA SER A 146 0.32 -14.33 -11.54
C SER A 146 1.60 -13.51 -11.83
N ASP A 147 1.88 -12.51 -10.99
CA ASP A 147 2.95 -11.49 -11.15
C ASP A 147 2.73 -10.45 -12.26
N GLN A 148 1.51 -10.30 -12.80
CA GLN A 148 1.22 -9.16 -13.67
C GLN A 148 1.27 -7.85 -12.89
N LEU A 149 0.73 -7.84 -11.67
CA LEU A 149 0.90 -6.76 -10.71
C LEU A 149 1.92 -7.18 -9.66
N VAL A 150 2.81 -6.28 -9.25
CA VAL A 150 3.94 -6.65 -8.37
C VAL A 150 3.86 -6.01 -6.99
N SER A 151 3.96 -6.84 -5.97
CA SER A 151 4.20 -6.46 -4.58
C SER A 151 5.70 -6.18 -4.43
N VAL A 152 6.04 -4.92 -4.16
CA VAL A 152 7.45 -4.51 -4.06
C VAL A 152 7.88 -4.27 -2.62
N VAL A 153 9.11 -4.64 -2.34
CA VAL A 153 9.75 -4.38 -1.05
C VAL A 153 9.90 -2.88 -0.84
N HIS A 154 9.57 -2.41 0.35
CA HIS A 154 9.73 -1.04 0.76
C HIS A 154 10.26 -0.96 2.19
N ARG A 155 10.80 0.21 2.56
CA ARG A 155 11.41 0.47 3.87
C ARG A 155 11.23 1.93 4.28
N VAL A 156 11.40 2.22 5.57
CA VAL A 156 11.33 3.60 6.08
C VAL A 156 12.68 3.98 6.67
N LEU A 157 13.30 5.02 6.10
CA LEU A 157 14.58 5.55 6.55
C LEU A 157 14.46 6.36 7.85
N LEU A 158 15.58 6.50 8.56
CA LEU A 158 15.75 7.57 9.53
C LEU A 158 15.75 8.93 8.81
N PRO A 159 15.37 10.03 9.51
CA PRO A 159 15.55 11.37 8.96
C PRO A 159 17.06 11.67 8.77
N PRO A 160 17.42 12.69 7.97
CA PRO A 160 18.80 13.12 7.82
C PRO A 160 19.50 13.40 9.16
N ALA A 161 20.83 13.26 9.21
CA ALA A 161 21.58 13.53 10.44
C ALA A 161 21.35 14.97 10.92
N GLY A 162 21.06 15.14 12.22
CA GLY A 162 20.70 16.43 12.82
C GLY A 162 19.21 16.78 12.72
N ASP A 163 18.42 16.05 11.94
CA ASP A 163 16.96 16.18 11.91
C ASP A 163 16.32 15.25 12.96
N SER A 164 15.54 15.85 13.87
CA SER A 164 14.80 15.13 14.92
C SER A 164 13.30 15.01 14.61
N SER A 165 12.91 15.25 13.35
CA SER A 165 11.53 15.16 12.89
C SER A 165 10.89 13.80 13.17
N THR A 166 9.62 13.86 13.56
CA THR A 166 8.77 12.68 13.70
C THR A 166 8.18 12.32 12.34
N ARG A 167 7.84 11.04 12.16
CA ARG A 167 7.06 10.59 11.01
C ARG A 167 5.74 10.03 11.48
N GLN A 168 4.67 10.44 10.81
CA GLN A 168 3.33 9.91 11.00
C GLN A 168 2.76 9.44 9.68
N SER A 169 2.11 8.29 9.69
CA SER A 169 1.35 7.78 8.55
C SER A 169 0.17 6.94 9.00
N LEU A 170 -0.86 6.90 8.16
CA LEU A 170 -1.97 5.96 8.26
C LEU A 170 -1.87 4.97 7.10
N ALA A 171 -1.88 3.68 7.41
CA ALA A 171 -1.86 2.62 6.41
C ALA A 171 -3.15 1.79 6.55
N PHE A 172 -3.93 1.73 5.48
CA PHE A 172 -5.12 0.89 5.37
C PHE A 172 -4.78 -0.32 4.50
N PHE A 173 -4.74 -1.49 5.12
CA PHE A 173 -4.41 -2.75 4.47
C PHE A 173 -5.71 -3.47 4.12
N ALA A 174 -6.03 -3.54 2.83
CA ALA A 174 -7.17 -4.28 2.35
C ALA A 174 -6.84 -5.78 2.25
N GLN A 175 -7.70 -6.61 2.82
CA GLN A 175 -7.60 -8.07 2.73
C GLN A 175 -8.86 -8.62 2.04
N PRO A 176 -8.73 -9.65 1.20
CA PRO A 176 -9.86 -10.50 0.85
C PRO A 176 -10.43 -11.19 2.09
N ASP A 177 -11.70 -11.61 2.02
CA ASP A 177 -12.34 -12.40 3.07
C ASP A 177 -11.51 -13.64 3.41
N ASP A 178 -11.43 -14.01 4.69
CA ASP A 178 -10.47 -15.03 5.16
C ASP A 178 -10.64 -16.38 4.45
N VAL A 179 -11.89 -16.72 4.11
CA VAL A 179 -12.26 -17.94 3.39
C VAL A 179 -12.07 -17.86 1.87
N ALA A 180 -11.79 -16.68 1.33
CA ALA A 180 -11.59 -16.49 -0.10
C ALA A 180 -10.33 -17.26 -0.53
N VAL A 181 -10.51 -18.18 -1.49
CA VAL A 181 -9.42 -18.96 -2.06
C VAL A 181 -8.82 -18.17 -3.22
N ILE A 182 -7.55 -17.80 -3.08
CA ILE A 182 -6.79 -17.08 -4.08
C ILE A 182 -6.15 -18.09 -5.04
N THR A 183 -6.59 -18.04 -6.30
CA THR A 183 -6.03 -18.77 -7.44
C THR A 183 -5.61 -17.80 -8.53
N CYS A 184 -4.65 -18.18 -9.36
CA CYS A 184 -4.19 -17.38 -10.48
C CYS A 184 -5.36 -17.04 -11.45
N CYS A 185 -5.65 -15.76 -11.65
CA CYS A 185 -6.79 -15.29 -12.44
C CYS A 185 -6.62 -15.50 -13.95
N ASP A 186 -5.38 -15.72 -14.41
CA ASP A 186 -5.05 -16.07 -15.80
C ASP A 186 -5.24 -17.56 -16.10
N GLY A 187 -5.72 -18.35 -15.13
CA GLY A 187 -5.90 -19.80 -15.26
C GLY A 187 -4.60 -20.60 -15.18
N SER A 188 -3.46 -19.96 -14.90
CA SER A 188 -2.20 -20.66 -14.67
C SER A 188 -2.17 -21.34 -13.30
N ASN A 189 -1.13 -22.14 -13.05
CA ASN A 189 -0.86 -22.76 -11.75
C ASN A 189 0.48 -22.28 -11.18
N LYS A 190 0.86 -21.03 -11.46
CA LYS A 190 2.14 -20.45 -11.02
C LYS A 190 2.27 -20.44 -9.49
N TYR A 191 1.16 -20.20 -8.80
CA TYR A 191 1.04 -20.31 -7.36
C TYR A 191 -0.01 -21.37 -7.00
N PRO A 192 0.22 -22.21 -5.97
CA PRO A 192 -0.82 -23.09 -5.47
C PRO A 192 -1.97 -22.25 -4.86
N PRO A 193 -3.23 -22.73 -4.95
CA PRO A 193 -4.36 -22.13 -4.27
C PRO A 193 -4.09 -21.98 -2.76
N VAL A 194 -4.48 -20.85 -2.19
CA VAL A 194 -4.34 -20.58 -0.74
C VAL A 194 -5.53 -19.74 -0.27
N SER A 195 -6.04 -19.98 0.94
CA SER A 195 -7.03 -19.08 1.54
C SER A 195 -6.37 -17.77 1.99
N SER A 196 -7.10 -16.65 1.93
CA SER A 196 -6.61 -15.34 2.40
C SER A 196 -6.16 -15.42 3.87
N GLY A 197 -6.97 -16.04 4.72
CA GLY A 197 -6.71 -16.15 6.15
C GLY A 197 -5.50 -17.02 6.49
N ASP A 198 -5.27 -18.13 5.78
CA ASP A 198 -4.10 -18.99 6.02
C ASP A 198 -2.82 -18.32 5.54
N PHE A 199 -2.86 -17.66 4.38
CA PHE A 199 -1.73 -16.89 3.88
C PHE A 199 -1.34 -15.77 4.86
N LEU A 200 -2.33 -15.05 5.39
CA LEU A 200 -2.09 -14.00 6.37
C LEU A 200 -1.42 -14.54 7.64
N LYS A 201 -1.91 -15.65 8.19
CA LYS A 201 -1.32 -16.32 9.36
C LYS A 201 0.12 -16.78 9.11
N GLU A 202 0.39 -17.36 7.94
CA GLU A 202 1.74 -17.76 7.52
C GLU A 202 2.69 -16.54 7.54
N ARG A 203 2.30 -15.44 6.90
CA ARG A 203 3.11 -14.21 6.85
C ARG A 203 3.34 -13.57 8.22
N PHE A 204 2.34 -13.58 9.08
CA PHE A 204 2.49 -13.10 10.46
C PHE A 204 3.48 -13.96 11.24
N ASN A 205 3.43 -15.28 11.11
CA ASN A 205 4.36 -16.19 11.76
C ASN A 205 5.80 -16.02 11.26
N ASP A 206 5.99 -15.81 9.95
CA ASP A 206 7.32 -15.51 9.39
C ASP A 206 7.93 -14.22 9.97
N SER A 207 7.08 -13.22 10.21
CA SER A 207 7.50 -11.87 10.60
C SER A 207 7.63 -11.69 12.12
N TYR A 208 6.81 -12.39 12.91
CA TYR A 208 6.72 -12.22 14.37
C TYR A 208 6.86 -13.51 15.17
N GLY A 209 6.76 -14.69 14.54
CA GLY A 209 6.79 -15.99 15.21
C GLY A 209 8.18 -16.49 15.61
N ARG A 210 9.24 -15.74 15.31
CA ARG A 210 10.60 -15.99 15.83
C ARG A 210 10.79 -15.28 17.16
N SER A 211 10.15 -15.79 18.20
CA SER A 211 10.42 -15.44 19.61
C SER A 211 10.96 -16.64 20.35
#